data_AF-A0A3C1MSH6-F1
#
_entry.id   AF-A0A3C1MSH6-F1
#
_cell.length_a   1.000
_cell.length_b   1.000
_cell.length_c   1.000
_cell.angle_alpha   90.00
_cell.angle_beta   90.00
_cell.angle_gamma   90.00
#
_symmetry.space_group_name_H-M   'P 1'
#
loop_
_entity.id
_entity.type
_entity.pdbx_description
1 polymer ?
#
loop_
_entity_poly.entity_id
_entity_poly.type
_entity_poly.pdbx_seq_one_letter_code
_entity_poly.pdbx_strand_id
1 'polypeptide(L)' 'VGKINVFEFVTYVALDRRIVEQAFARLSAGNIKGRSFKMRLLQSTKLTG' A
#
# COMPACT_ATOMS: atom_id res chain seq x y z
N VAL A 1 -6.38 5.94 7.21
CA VAL A 1 -5.00 5.44 6.97
C VAL A 1 -4.36 5.24 8.33
N GLY A 2 -3.71 4.10 8.57
CA GLY A 2 -3.08 3.76 9.85
C GLY A 2 -1.57 4.03 9.84
N LYS A 3 -0.79 3.18 10.54
CA LYS A 3 0.67 3.27 10.64
C LYS A 3 1.32 3.36 9.24
N ILE A 4 2.20 4.35 9.09
CA ILE A 4 3.02 4.55 7.89
C ILE A 4 4.47 4.33 8.27
N ASN A 5 5.16 3.45 7.54
CA ASN A 5 6.60 3.22 7.68
C ASN A 5 7.26 3.55 6.35
N VAL A 6 8.15 4.53 6.37
CA VAL A 6 8.88 4.99 5.18
C VAL A 6 10.29 4.42 5.25
N PHE A 7 10.73 3.81 4.16
CA PHE A 7 12.09 3.35 3.91
C PHE A 7 12.67 4.13 2.73
N GLU A 8 13.96 3.99 2.51
CA GLU A 8 14.69 4.69 1.44
C GLU A 8 14.10 4.43 0.03
N PHE A 9 13.58 3.23 -0.21
CA PHE A 9 13.08 2.83 -1.53
C PHE A 9 11.60 2.41 -1.56
N VAL A 10 10.98 2.20 -0.40
CA VAL A 10 9.60 1.71 -0.29
C VAL A 10 8.88 2.35 0.88
N THR A 11 7.56 2.41 0.83
CA THR A 11 6.74 2.87 1.95
C THR A 11 5.61 1.89 2.20
N TYR A 12 5.46 1.45 3.44
CA TYR A 12 4.37 0.59 3.86
C TYR A 12 3.33 1.42 4.60
N VAL A 13 2.08 1.29 4.16
CA VAL A 13 0.94 2.03 4.71
C VAL A 13 -0.09 1.02 5.19
N ALA A 14 -0.44 1.07 6.47
CA ALA A 14 -1.56 0.30 6.98
C ALA A 14 -2.88 0.91 6.48
N LEU A 15 -3.67 0.11 5.77
CA LEU A 15 -4.97 0.50 5.24
C LEU A 15 -6.06 -0.36 5.88
N ASP A 16 -7.26 0.23 6.02
CA ASP A 16 -8.44 -0.52 6.45
C ASP A 16 -8.91 -1.42 5.29
N ARG A 17 -9.25 -2.68 5.59
CA ARG A 17 -9.73 -3.65 4.62
C ARG A 17 -11.00 -3.19 3.88
N ARG A 18 -11.80 -2.31 4.47
CA ARG A 18 -13.00 -1.73 3.84
C ARG A 18 -12.67 -0.81 2.66
N ILE A 19 -11.51 -0.15 2.70
CA ILE A 19 -11.09 0.82 1.66
C ILE A 19 -9.93 0.31 0.81
N VAL A 20 -9.33 -0.84 1.17
CA VAL A 20 -8.05 -1.29 0.61
C VAL A 20 -8.13 -1.50 -0.91
N GLU A 21 -9.19 -2.14 -1.40
CA GLU A 21 -9.39 -2.44 -2.83
C GLU A 21 -9.59 -1.16 -3.63
N GLN A 22 -10.44 -0.25 -3.15
CA GLN A 22 -10.73 1.01 -3.82
C GLN A 22 -9.50 1.93 -3.85
N ALA A 23 -8.77 2.01 -2.74
CA ALA A 23 -7.53 2.78 -2.65
C ALA A 23 -6.46 2.18 -3.57
N PHE A 24 -6.31 0.85 -3.56
CA PHE A 24 -5.35 0.16 -4.43
C PHE A 24 -5.63 0.41 -5.91
N ALA A 25 -6.87 0.23 -6.38
CA ALA A 25 -7.24 0.47 -7.76
C ALA A 25 -6.95 1.92 -8.21
N ARG A 26 -7.27 2.91 -7.36
CA ARG A 26 -7.03 4.33 -7.67
C ARG A 26 -5.56 4.70 -7.65
N LEU A 27 -4.83 4.23 -6.64
CA LEU A 27 -3.42 4.58 -6.44
C LEU A 27 -2.54 3.84 -7.44
N SER A 28 -2.75 2.54 -7.67
CA SER A 28 -1.94 1.75 -8.60
C SER A 28 -2.06 2.20 -10.07
N ALA A 29 -3.19 2.78 -10.47
CA ALA A 29 -3.38 3.37 -11.79
C ALA A 29 -2.85 4.82 -11.90
N GLY A 30 -2.52 5.44 -10.76
CA GLY A 30 -2.06 6.82 -10.68
C GLY A 30 -0.54 6.95 -10.77
N ASN A 31 -0.09 8.17 -11.01
CA ASN A 31 1.31 8.55 -10.88
C ASN A 31 1.46 9.48 -9.68
N ILE A 32 2.53 9.30 -8.89
CA ILE A 32 2.87 10.24 -7.81
C ILE A 32 3.85 11.25 -8.37
N LYS A 33 3.43 12.52 -8.45
CA LYS A 33 4.26 13.63 -8.95
C LYS A 33 4.90 13.33 -10.32
N GLY A 34 4.12 12.74 -11.23
CA GLY A 34 4.58 12.40 -12.59
C GLY A 34 5.46 11.15 -12.69
N ARG A 35 5.78 10.48 -11.58
CA ARG A 35 6.48 9.19 -11.57
C ARG A 35 5.50 8.03 -11.43
N SER A 36 5.68 7.02 -12.27
CA SER A 36 5.00 5.76 -12.10
C SER A 36 5.55 5.05 -10.86
N PHE A 37 4.65 4.47 -10.09
CA PHE A 37 5.02 3.69 -8.91
C PHE A 37 4.25 2.38 -8.92
N LYS A 38 4.85 1.34 -8.35
CA LYS A 38 4.20 0.05 -8.21
C LYS A 38 3.69 -0.07 -6.78
N MET A 39 2.40 -0.31 -6.65
CA MET A 39 1.77 -0.63 -5.38
C MET A 39 1.49 -2.14 -5.35
N ARG A 40 1.62 -2.76 -4.18
CA ARG A 40 1.22 -4.15 -3.95
C ARG A 40 0.55 -4.28 -2.59
N LEU A 41 -0.56 -5.02 -2.54
CA LEU A 41 -1.17 -5.41 -1.29
C LEU A 41 -0.30 -6.45 -0.59
N LEU A 42 0.11 -6.15 0.63
CA LEU A 42 0.79 -7.10 1.50
C LEU A 42 -0.24 -7.76 2.39
N GLN A 43 -0.53 -9.03 2.14
CA GLN A 43 -1.24 -9.84 3.13
C GLN A 43 -0.25 -10.16 4.25
N SER A 44 -0.58 -9.73 5.47
CA SER A 44 0.07 -10.25 6.66
C SER A 44 -0.35 -11.71 6.80
N THR A 45 0.40 -12.63 6.23
CA THR A 45 0.33 -14.04 6.61
C THR A 45 0.66 -14.07 8.08
N LYS A 46 -0.33 -14.29 8.95
CA LYS A 46 -0.06 -14.66 10.34
C LYS A 46 0.81 -15.91 10.23
N LEU A 47 2.05 -15.83 10.69
CA LEU A 47 2.86 -17.02 10.95
C LEU A 47 2.11 -17.76 12.05
N THR A 48 1.26 -18.71 11.65
CA THR A 48 0.72 -19.73 12.55
C THR A 48 1.88 -20.61 12.94
N GLY A 49 2.35 -20.41 14.18
CA GLY A 49 3.30 -21.25 14.91
C GLY A 49 2.96 -21.11 16.37
#